data_AF-A0A2D7ARW8-F1
#
_entry.id   AF-A0A2D7ARW8-F1
#
_cell.length_a   1.000
_cell.length_b   1.000
_cell.length_c   1.000
_cell.angle_alpha   90.00
_cell.angle_beta   90.00
_cell.angle_gamma   90.00
#
_symmetry.space_group_name_H-M   'P 1'
#
loop_
_entity.id
_entity.type
_entity.pdbx_description
1 polymer ?
#
loop_
_entity_poly.entity_id
_entity_poly.type
_entity_poly.pdbx_seq_one_letter_code
_entity_poly.pdbx_strand_id
1 'polypeptide(L)'
;MELKFTLRDFVSVGLGLAFINIGIDHFINPVWYEPIVPEILPSAYFWVLLSGLFEVLFGLMLIIPKTRTISSIGIVWMLVALYWANFNMWYNDIPLNDTQYDDVWHIVRLLIQIILIFTIAWIGQITPFKGKEKLIEMMDVFKGRITSSGFQSGDRIVVGTWDESRFGKFADIMWARPDGHRTLIAPSKDIAEYVDEMYSFDEILIQEIDVEQNGDEMKVSCEMMELEFVWNRGWKIPFKRSLLFIATVELFFAKLFFSTRTHGVTRNNRKEWYAIDRVSKIIKANAIISGQSAGQISPMKEPCKFGFSEAPKKPSSCEVRTHIL
;
A
#
# COMPACT_ATOMS: atom_id res chain seq x y z
N MET A 1 -29.56 -28.11 4.79
CA MET A 1 -28.63 -27.04 4.39
C MET A 1 -28.24 -27.30 2.95
N GLU A 2 -28.82 -26.59 1.98
CA GLU A 2 -28.44 -26.75 0.57
C GLU A 2 -27.03 -26.20 0.37
N LEU A 3 -26.08 -27.06 0.01
CA LEU A 3 -24.75 -26.62 -0.45
C LEU A 3 -24.92 -25.98 -1.84
N LYS A 4 -25.02 -24.64 -1.88
CA LYS A 4 -24.93 -23.89 -3.13
C LYS A 4 -23.47 -23.71 -3.50
N PHE A 5 -23.00 -24.54 -4.43
CA PHE A 5 -21.66 -24.38 -5.02
C PHE A 5 -21.64 -23.18 -5.97
N THR A 6 -20.63 -22.34 -5.82
CA THR A 6 -20.38 -21.17 -6.66
C THR A 6 -19.32 -21.49 -7.72
N LEU A 7 -19.24 -20.68 -8.79
CA LEU A 7 -18.14 -20.78 -9.77
C LEU A 7 -16.76 -20.76 -9.10
N ARG A 8 -16.61 -19.96 -8.04
CA ARG A 8 -15.37 -19.92 -7.25
C ARG A 8 -15.03 -21.26 -6.64
N ASP A 9 -16.02 -22.02 -6.17
CA ASP A 9 -15.78 -23.35 -5.58
C ASP A 9 -15.21 -24.30 -6.62
N PHE A 10 -15.81 -24.38 -7.81
CA PHE A 10 -15.32 -25.22 -8.89
C PHE A 10 -13.91 -24.82 -9.36
N VAL A 11 -13.66 -23.52 -9.56
CA VAL A 11 -12.33 -23.03 -9.97
C VAL A 11 -11.28 -23.28 -8.88
N SER A 12 -11.65 -23.11 -7.60
CA SER A 12 -10.74 -23.38 -6.48
C SER A 12 -10.35 -24.86 -6.40
N VAL A 13 -11.30 -25.77 -6.66
CA VAL A 13 -11.02 -27.21 -6.71
C VAL A 13 -10.09 -27.53 -7.88
N GLY A 14 -10.41 -27.04 -9.07
CA GLY A 14 -9.61 -27.30 -10.27
C GLY A 14 -8.16 -26.81 -10.14
N LEU A 15 -7.98 -25.55 -9.72
CA LEU A 15 -6.64 -24.98 -9.53
C LEU A 15 -5.93 -25.60 -8.32
N GLY A 16 -6.63 -25.89 -7.23
CA GLY A 16 -6.05 -26.54 -6.06
C GLY A 16 -5.47 -27.91 -6.40
N LEU A 17 -6.21 -28.73 -7.16
CA LEU A 17 -5.71 -30.01 -7.65
C LEU A 17 -4.54 -29.85 -8.63
N ALA A 18 -4.55 -28.84 -9.50
CA ALA A 18 -3.43 -28.57 -10.40
C ALA A 18 -2.14 -28.24 -9.62
N PHE A 19 -2.20 -27.35 -8.62
CA PHE A 19 -1.07 -27.05 -7.75
C PHE A 19 -0.57 -28.27 -6.97
N ILE A 20 -1.48 -29.10 -6.45
CA ILE A 20 -1.10 -30.35 -5.78
C ILE A 20 -0.34 -31.28 -6.74
N ASN A 21 -0.83 -31.44 -7.97
CA ASN A 21 -0.19 -32.32 -8.95
C ASN A 21 1.21 -31.83 -9.33
N ILE A 22 1.37 -30.54 -9.64
CA ILE A 22 2.68 -29.94 -9.95
C ILE A 22 3.62 -30.03 -8.74
N GLY A 23 3.09 -29.72 -7.55
CA GLY A 23 3.86 -29.77 -6.31
C GLY A 23 4.35 -31.17 -5.97
N ILE A 24 3.56 -32.21 -6.27
CA ILE A 24 4.00 -33.62 -6.16
C ILE A 24 5.08 -33.92 -7.21
N ASP A 25 4.94 -33.43 -8.45
CA ASP A 25 5.91 -33.65 -9.51
C ASP A 25 7.29 -33.09 -9.17
N HIS A 26 7.37 -31.97 -8.44
CA HIS A 26 8.64 -31.45 -7.91
C HIS A 26 9.41 -32.45 -7.02
N PHE A 27 8.73 -33.40 -6.36
CA PHE A 27 9.38 -34.46 -5.59
C PHE A 27 9.70 -35.70 -6.43
N ILE A 28 8.95 -35.96 -7.50
CA ILE A 28 9.12 -37.13 -8.36
C ILE A 28 10.20 -36.87 -9.42
N ASN A 29 10.17 -35.69 -10.06
CA ASN A 29 10.99 -35.29 -11.20
C ASN A 29 11.73 -33.95 -10.99
N PRO A 30 12.45 -33.75 -9.87
CA PRO A 30 13.09 -32.45 -9.56
C PRO A 30 14.08 -31.98 -10.63
N VAL A 31 14.81 -32.91 -11.26
CA VAL A 31 15.83 -32.65 -12.29
C VAL A 31 15.29 -31.88 -13.48
N TRP A 32 13.99 -31.98 -13.78
CA TRP A 32 13.36 -31.22 -14.86
C TRP A 32 13.31 -29.71 -14.55
N TYR A 33 13.19 -29.34 -13.27
CA TYR A 33 13.00 -27.98 -12.80
C TYR A 33 14.29 -27.30 -12.34
N GLU A 34 15.28 -28.08 -11.91
CA GLU A 34 16.57 -27.56 -11.43
C GLU A 34 17.28 -26.59 -12.39
N PRO A 35 17.32 -26.82 -13.72
CA PRO A 35 18.07 -25.96 -14.64
C PRO A 35 17.60 -24.50 -14.66
N ILE A 36 16.32 -24.25 -14.40
CA ILE A 36 15.75 -22.90 -14.48
C ILE A 36 15.91 -22.10 -13.18
N VAL A 37 16.35 -22.74 -12.09
CA VAL A 37 16.57 -22.06 -10.80
C VAL A 37 17.77 -21.09 -10.93
N PRO A 38 17.64 -19.82 -10.51
CA PRO A 38 18.75 -18.87 -10.56
C PRO A 38 20.00 -19.35 -9.81
N GLU A 39 21.18 -19.27 -10.44
CA GLU A 39 22.45 -19.77 -9.89
C GLU A 39 22.88 -19.11 -8.56
N ILE A 40 22.38 -17.90 -8.28
CA ILE A 40 22.64 -17.20 -7.02
C ILE A 40 22.06 -17.94 -5.80
N LEU A 41 21.11 -18.86 -6.01
CA LEU A 41 20.50 -19.64 -4.95
C LEU A 41 21.32 -20.90 -4.64
N PRO A 42 21.72 -21.11 -3.38
CA PRO A 42 22.54 -22.26 -3.00
C PRO A 42 21.66 -23.53 -2.99
N SER A 43 21.83 -24.40 -3.99
CA SER A 43 21.10 -25.66 -4.27
C SER A 43 19.75 -25.52 -4.98
N ALA A 44 19.74 -25.73 -6.30
CA ALA A 44 18.51 -25.80 -7.09
C ALA A 44 17.53 -26.87 -6.58
N TYR A 45 18.04 -28.07 -6.30
CA TYR A 45 17.25 -29.18 -5.75
C TYR A 45 16.45 -28.80 -4.50
N PHE A 46 17.10 -28.13 -3.53
CA PHE A 46 16.42 -27.69 -2.31
C PHE A 46 15.25 -26.75 -2.62
N TRP A 47 15.45 -25.76 -3.49
CA TRP A 47 14.42 -24.77 -3.83
C TRP A 47 13.25 -25.40 -4.59
N VAL A 48 13.52 -26.37 -5.47
CA VAL A 48 12.48 -27.14 -6.18
C VAL A 48 11.61 -27.93 -5.20
N LEU A 49 12.22 -28.65 -4.25
CA LEU A 49 11.45 -29.38 -3.24
C LEU A 49 10.66 -28.44 -2.32
N LEU A 50 11.26 -27.31 -1.93
CA LEU A 50 10.60 -26.33 -1.06
C LEU A 50 9.40 -25.70 -1.76
N SER A 51 9.51 -25.35 -3.04
CA SER A 51 8.37 -24.86 -3.82
C SER A 51 7.29 -25.94 -3.95
N GLY A 52 7.66 -27.19 -4.20
CA GLY A 52 6.72 -28.31 -4.27
C GLY A 52 5.92 -28.49 -2.98
N LEU A 53 6.56 -28.38 -1.82
CA LEU A 53 5.90 -28.44 -0.51
C LEU A 53 4.81 -27.35 -0.39
N PHE A 54 5.14 -26.11 -0.75
CA PHE A 54 4.20 -24.99 -0.67
C PHE A 54 3.07 -25.09 -1.70
N GLU A 55 3.34 -25.59 -2.90
CA GLU A 55 2.32 -25.85 -3.92
C GLU A 55 1.29 -26.87 -3.45
N VAL A 56 1.74 -27.99 -2.86
CA VAL A 56 0.82 -29.00 -2.30
C VAL A 56 0.02 -28.41 -1.12
N LEU A 57 0.70 -27.76 -0.18
CA LEU A 57 0.06 -27.18 1.01
C LEU A 57 -1.01 -26.15 0.63
N PHE A 58 -0.65 -25.18 -0.21
CA PHE A 58 -1.59 -24.17 -0.65
C PHE A 58 -2.64 -24.72 -1.62
N GLY A 59 -2.31 -25.70 -2.46
CA GLY A 59 -3.31 -26.36 -3.28
C GLY A 59 -4.44 -27.00 -2.43
N LEU A 60 -4.08 -27.68 -1.33
CA LEU A 60 -5.04 -28.21 -0.36
C LEU A 60 -5.84 -27.11 0.35
N MET A 61 -5.16 -26.05 0.80
CA MET A 61 -5.80 -24.91 1.46
C MET A 61 -6.72 -24.10 0.53
N LEU A 62 -6.49 -24.10 -0.78
CA LEU A 62 -7.33 -23.41 -1.76
C LEU A 62 -8.67 -24.14 -1.94
N ILE A 63 -8.66 -25.48 -1.85
CA ILE A 63 -9.86 -26.30 -1.95
C ILE A 63 -10.81 -26.00 -0.78
N ILE A 64 -10.28 -25.86 0.44
CA ILE A 64 -11.05 -25.66 1.67
C ILE A 64 -11.52 -24.18 1.78
N PRO A 65 -12.84 -23.90 1.78
CA PRO A 65 -13.35 -22.52 1.74
C PRO A 65 -12.84 -21.59 2.85
N LYS A 66 -12.64 -22.13 4.07
CA LYS A 66 -12.20 -21.36 5.24
C LYS A 66 -10.74 -20.87 5.13
N THR A 67 -9.91 -21.54 4.33
CA THR A 67 -8.48 -21.24 4.20
C THR A 67 -8.12 -20.52 2.91
N ARG A 68 -9.08 -20.36 1.98
CA ARG A 68 -8.87 -19.75 0.65
C ARG A 68 -8.16 -18.41 0.67
N THR A 69 -8.55 -17.48 1.53
CA THR A 69 -7.91 -16.15 1.55
C THR A 69 -6.42 -16.25 1.88
N ILE A 70 -6.05 -17.03 2.89
CA ILE A 70 -4.65 -17.21 3.28
C ILE A 70 -3.90 -17.97 2.17
N SER A 71 -4.52 -19.02 1.63
CA SER A 71 -4.00 -19.80 0.52
C SER A 71 -3.71 -18.94 -0.72
N SER A 72 -4.65 -18.09 -1.11
CA SER A 72 -4.51 -17.21 -2.27
C SER A 72 -3.38 -16.20 -2.10
N ILE A 73 -3.16 -15.68 -0.88
CA ILE A 73 -2.02 -14.80 -0.61
C ILE A 73 -0.71 -15.57 -0.78
N GLY A 74 -0.62 -16.78 -0.20
CA GLY A 74 0.54 -17.66 -0.34
C GLY A 74 0.84 -17.98 -1.80
N ILE A 75 -0.16 -18.43 -2.55
CA ILE A 75 -0.02 -18.77 -3.98
C ILE A 75 0.37 -17.55 -4.81
N VAL A 76 -0.24 -16.38 -4.60
CA VAL A 76 0.12 -15.17 -5.37
C VAL A 76 1.59 -14.81 -5.15
N TRP A 77 2.07 -14.78 -3.90
CA TRP A 77 3.48 -14.51 -3.62
C TRP A 77 4.41 -15.56 -4.19
N MET A 78 4.04 -16.84 -4.06
CA MET A 78 4.78 -17.95 -4.63
C MET A 78 4.87 -17.85 -6.15
N LEU A 79 3.77 -17.54 -6.85
CA LEU A 79 3.77 -17.34 -8.30
C LEU A 79 4.66 -16.17 -8.73
N VAL A 80 4.70 -15.08 -7.96
CA VAL A 80 5.64 -13.97 -8.21
C VAL A 80 7.09 -14.44 -8.03
N ALA A 81 7.39 -15.18 -6.96
CA ALA A 81 8.72 -15.72 -6.71
C ALA A 81 9.16 -16.75 -7.76
N LEU A 82 8.30 -17.71 -8.11
CA LEU A 82 8.55 -18.74 -9.12
C LEU A 82 8.65 -18.18 -10.53
N TYR A 83 8.03 -17.03 -10.80
CA TYR A 83 8.23 -16.35 -12.09
C TYR A 83 9.71 -15.92 -12.28
N TRP A 84 10.47 -15.72 -11.21
CA TRP A 84 11.91 -15.46 -11.32
C TRP A 84 12.65 -16.60 -12.01
N ALA A 85 12.34 -17.86 -11.70
CA ALA A 85 12.93 -19.01 -12.40
C ALA A 85 12.55 -19.03 -13.89
N ASN A 86 11.29 -18.71 -14.20
CA ASN A 86 10.82 -18.61 -15.59
C ASN A 86 11.49 -17.46 -16.36
N PHE A 87 11.75 -16.34 -15.69
CA PHE A 87 12.48 -15.22 -16.25
C PHE A 87 13.97 -15.55 -16.41
N ASN A 88 14.57 -16.28 -15.46
CA ASN A 88 15.95 -16.74 -15.54
C ASN A 88 16.17 -17.66 -16.76
N MET A 89 15.22 -18.57 -17.01
CA MET A 89 15.21 -19.39 -18.21
C MET A 89 15.12 -18.55 -19.49
N TRP A 90 14.26 -17.53 -19.52
CA TRP A 90 14.12 -16.65 -20.68
C TRP A 90 15.38 -15.81 -20.92
N TYR A 91 15.89 -15.16 -19.87
CA TYR A 91 17.00 -14.22 -19.98
C TYR A 91 18.33 -14.87 -20.33
N ASN A 92 18.56 -16.10 -19.86
CA ASN A 92 19.81 -16.84 -20.07
C ASN A 92 19.67 -17.98 -21.10
N ASP A 93 18.58 -18.01 -21.88
CA ASP A 93 18.36 -19.01 -22.93
C ASP A 93 18.51 -20.47 -22.46
N ILE A 94 18.04 -20.78 -21.25
CA ILE A 94 18.23 -22.09 -20.63
C ILE A 94 17.28 -23.11 -21.30
N PRO A 95 17.81 -24.17 -21.93
CA PRO A 95 16.97 -25.20 -22.56
C PRO A 95 16.31 -26.09 -21.52
N LEU A 96 15.07 -26.52 -21.80
CA LEU A 96 14.35 -27.53 -21.03
C LEU A 96 14.18 -28.78 -21.90
N ASN A 97 14.67 -29.94 -21.43
CA ASN A 97 14.70 -31.19 -22.21
C ASN A 97 15.28 -30.98 -23.63
N ASP A 98 16.46 -30.37 -23.70
CA ASP A 98 17.18 -30.06 -24.94
C ASP A 98 16.42 -29.16 -25.94
N THR A 99 15.34 -28.52 -25.50
CA THR A 99 14.53 -27.59 -26.30
C THR A 99 14.67 -26.17 -25.77
N GLN A 100 15.20 -25.28 -26.60
CA GLN A 100 15.14 -23.84 -26.36
C GLN A 100 13.82 -23.30 -26.90
N TYR A 101 13.13 -22.48 -26.11
CA TYR A 101 11.85 -21.90 -26.50
C TYR A 101 12.04 -20.50 -27.10
N ASP A 102 11.24 -20.17 -28.11
CA ASP A 102 11.19 -18.81 -28.66
C ASP A 102 10.59 -17.82 -27.65
N ASP A 103 10.97 -16.53 -27.78
CA ASP A 103 10.48 -15.40 -26.96
C ASP A 103 8.95 -15.37 -26.82
N VAL A 104 8.23 -15.76 -27.87
CA VAL A 104 6.75 -15.78 -27.87
C VAL A 104 6.22 -16.67 -26.75
N TRP A 105 6.84 -17.81 -26.49
CA TRP A 105 6.39 -18.74 -25.44
C TRP A 105 6.66 -18.21 -24.03
N HIS A 106 7.74 -17.46 -23.84
CA HIS A 106 8.02 -16.79 -22.58
C HIS A 106 7.00 -15.67 -22.30
N ILE A 107 6.63 -14.90 -23.31
CA ILE A 107 5.57 -13.87 -23.21
C ILE A 107 4.22 -14.53 -22.90
N VAL A 108 3.86 -15.61 -23.61
CA VAL A 108 2.63 -16.37 -23.33
C VAL A 108 2.62 -16.89 -21.90
N ARG A 109 3.75 -17.44 -21.42
CA ARG A 109 3.89 -17.92 -20.04
C ARG A 109 3.69 -16.78 -19.03
N LEU A 110 4.27 -15.61 -19.27
CA LEU A 110 4.06 -14.41 -18.44
C LEU A 110 2.58 -14.01 -18.39
N LEU A 111 1.91 -13.97 -19.54
CA LEU A 111 0.48 -13.63 -19.61
C LEU A 111 -0.38 -14.64 -18.83
N ILE A 112 -0.10 -15.95 -18.98
CA ILE A 112 -0.78 -17.00 -18.21
C ILE A 112 -0.53 -16.81 -16.71
N GLN A 113 0.71 -16.51 -16.30
CA GLN A 113 1.07 -16.28 -14.91
C GLN A 113 0.28 -15.10 -14.32
N ILE A 114 0.18 -14.00 -15.07
CA ILE A 114 -0.60 -12.82 -14.69
C ILE A 114 -2.07 -13.21 -14.51
N ILE A 115 -2.68 -13.89 -15.49
CA ILE A 115 -4.07 -14.34 -15.42
C ILE A 115 -4.29 -15.23 -14.19
N LEU A 116 -3.39 -16.19 -13.95
CA LEU A 116 -3.45 -17.09 -12.81
C LEU A 116 -3.38 -16.34 -11.48
N ILE A 117 -2.48 -15.37 -11.34
CA ILE A 117 -2.39 -14.49 -10.16
C ILE A 117 -3.73 -13.77 -9.93
N PHE A 118 -4.34 -13.19 -10.97
CA PHE A 118 -5.64 -12.51 -10.85
C PHE A 118 -6.77 -13.49 -10.49
N THR A 119 -6.80 -14.68 -11.08
CA THR A 119 -7.79 -15.71 -10.75
C THR A 119 -7.68 -16.17 -9.29
N ILE A 120 -6.46 -16.43 -8.81
CA ILE A 120 -6.20 -16.81 -7.42
C ILE A 120 -6.56 -15.66 -6.47
N ALA A 121 -6.24 -14.42 -6.83
CA ALA A 121 -6.63 -13.25 -6.05
C ALA A 121 -8.15 -13.10 -5.94
N TRP A 122 -8.87 -13.37 -7.03
CA TRP A 122 -10.33 -13.36 -7.08
C TRP A 122 -10.97 -14.45 -6.22
N ILE A 123 -10.41 -15.68 -6.25
CA ILE A 123 -10.83 -16.79 -5.38
C ILE A 123 -10.71 -16.40 -3.91
N GLY A 124 -9.56 -15.86 -3.52
CA GLY A 124 -9.26 -15.51 -2.13
C GLY A 124 -9.96 -14.24 -1.63
N GLN A 125 -10.67 -13.52 -2.50
CA GLN A 125 -11.23 -12.20 -2.23
C GLN A 125 -10.16 -11.23 -1.71
N ILE A 126 -8.94 -11.32 -2.24
CA ILE A 126 -7.86 -10.39 -1.93
C ILE A 126 -7.82 -9.28 -2.99
N THR A 127 -7.07 -8.22 -2.71
CA THR A 127 -6.86 -7.10 -3.65
C THR A 127 -6.55 -7.63 -5.06
N PRO A 128 -7.23 -7.14 -6.13
CA PRO A 128 -8.18 -6.02 -6.18
C PRO A 128 -9.66 -6.39 -5.91
N PHE A 129 -9.96 -7.67 -5.67
CA PHE A 129 -11.32 -8.22 -5.63
C PHE A 129 -11.96 -8.23 -4.24
N LYS A 130 -11.32 -7.63 -3.24
CA LYS A 130 -11.87 -7.58 -1.89
C LYS A 130 -13.06 -6.62 -1.82
N GLY A 131 -14.13 -7.06 -1.16
CA GLY A 131 -15.29 -6.26 -0.83
C GLY A 131 -15.06 -5.32 0.37
N LYS A 132 -16.08 -5.11 1.20
CA LYS A 132 -15.95 -4.37 2.46
C LYS A 132 -15.04 -5.11 3.44
N GLU A 133 -14.29 -4.37 4.24
CA GLU A 133 -13.45 -4.92 5.29
C GLU A 133 -14.29 -5.50 6.43
N LYS A 134 -13.79 -6.59 7.02
CA LYS A 134 -14.36 -7.10 8.27
C LYS A 134 -14.08 -6.05 9.35
N LEU A 135 -15.05 -5.81 10.24
CA LEU A 135 -14.96 -4.79 11.30
C LEU A 135 -14.98 -3.33 10.82
N ILE A 136 -15.31 -3.05 9.56
CA ILE A 136 -15.37 -1.67 9.06
C ILE A 136 -16.31 -0.77 9.89
N GLU A 137 -17.36 -1.36 10.47
CA GLU A 137 -18.33 -0.66 11.32
C GLU A 137 -17.77 -0.30 12.71
N MET A 138 -16.68 -0.93 13.14
CA MET A 138 -15.99 -0.64 14.40
C MET A 138 -14.80 0.32 14.21
N MET A 139 -14.48 0.70 12.97
CA MET A 139 -13.34 1.55 12.66
C MET A 139 -13.78 2.99 12.48
N ASP A 140 -12.97 3.93 12.97
CA ASP A 140 -13.08 5.31 12.52
C ASP A 140 -12.50 5.39 11.09
N VAL A 141 -13.27 5.96 10.17
CA VAL A 141 -12.86 6.11 8.77
C VAL A 141 -12.84 7.59 8.41
N PHE A 142 -11.68 8.07 7.99
CA PHE A 142 -11.49 9.42 7.47
C PHE A 142 -11.22 9.32 5.98
N LYS A 143 -11.93 10.08 5.16
CA LYS A 143 -11.68 10.18 3.72
C LYS A 143 -11.38 11.62 3.36
N GLY A 144 -10.34 11.81 2.58
CA GLY A 144 -9.93 13.16 2.20
C GLY A 144 -8.59 13.16 1.50
N ARG A 145 -7.81 14.21 1.75
CA ARG A 145 -6.52 14.45 1.13
C ARG A 145 -5.50 14.92 2.16
N ILE A 146 -4.31 14.32 2.13
CA ILE A 146 -3.17 14.78 2.92
C ILE A 146 -2.18 15.44 1.97
N THR A 147 -1.88 16.71 2.22
CA THR A 147 -0.95 17.51 1.43
C THR A 147 0.25 17.88 2.29
N SER A 148 1.46 17.61 1.82
CA SER A 148 2.68 17.80 2.60
C SER A 148 3.76 18.50 1.78
N SER A 149 4.40 19.51 2.38
CA SER A 149 5.49 20.25 1.75
C SER A 149 6.52 20.74 2.76
N GLY A 150 7.79 20.72 2.37
CA GLY A 150 8.86 21.46 3.03
C GLY A 150 9.05 22.83 2.39
N PHE A 151 9.67 23.76 3.13
CA PHE A 151 9.99 25.11 2.68
C PHE A 151 11.47 25.46 2.93
N GLN A 152 11.95 26.53 2.33
CA GLN A 152 13.35 26.95 2.43
C GLN A 152 13.75 27.40 3.83
N SER A 153 12.80 27.94 4.60
CA SER A 153 12.96 28.27 6.01
C SER A 153 13.31 27.05 6.88
N GLY A 154 13.05 25.83 6.40
CA GLY A 154 13.16 24.58 7.14
C GLY A 154 11.83 24.08 7.71
N ASP A 155 10.77 24.89 7.58
CA ASP A 155 9.41 24.52 7.97
C ASP A 155 8.90 23.35 7.15
N ARG A 156 8.24 22.41 7.83
CA ARG A 156 7.62 21.22 7.22
C ARG A 156 6.15 21.22 7.64
N ILE A 157 5.27 21.29 6.66
CA ILE A 157 3.84 21.43 6.88
C ILE A 157 3.13 20.24 6.26
N VAL A 158 2.20 19.67 7.01
CA VAL A 158 1.27 18.63 6.57
C VAL A 158 -0.15 19.13 6.85
N VAL A 159 -0.97 19.19 5.81
CA VAL A 159 -2.38 19.58 5.91
C VAL A 159 -3.23 18.36 5.61
N GLY A 160 -4.08 17.97 6.55
CA GLY A 160 -5.17 17.02 6.33
C GLY A 160 -6.45 17.79 5.99
N THR A 161 -7.09 17.45 4.87
CA THR A 161 -8.43 17.93 4.54
C THR A 161 -9.36 16.74 4.43
N TRP A 162 -10.37 16.67 5.28
CA TRP A 162 -11.22 15.51 5.47
C TRP A 162 -12.63 15.82 5.03
N ASP A 163 -13.07 15.19 3.94
CA ASP A 163 -14.42 15.34 3.37
C ASP A 163 -15.45 14.47 4.11
N GLU A 164 -15.03 13.31 4.62
CA GLU A 164 -15.85 12.41 5.43
C GLU A 164 -15.08 11.99 6.68
N SER A 165 -15.68 12.17 7.85
CA SER A 165 -15.17 11.67 9.12
C SER A 165 -16.28 11.58 10.18
N ARG A 166 -15.96 11.03 11.36
CA ARG A 166 -16.85 11.05 12.53
C ARG A 166 -17.16 12.46 13.06
N PHE A 167 -16.32 13.45 12.74
CA PHE A 167 -16.47 14.85 13.13
C PHE A 167 -17.09 15.72 12.02
N GLY A 168 -17.52 15.12 10.92
CA GLY A 168 -17.94 15.84 9.72
C GLY A 168 -16.75 16.27 8.87
N LYS A 169 -16.95 17.32 8.05
CA LYS A 169 -15.89 17.89 7.20
C LYS A 169 -15.02 18.83 8.02
N PHE A 170 -13.70 18.66 7.97
CA PHE A 170 -12.76 19.54 8.66
C PHE A 170 -11.38 19.52 8.00
N ALA A 171 -10.51 20.43 8.41
CA ALA A 171 -9.09 20.40 8.09
C ALA A 171 -8.24 20.53 9.35
N ASP A 172 -7.04 20.00 9.32
CA ASP A 172 -6.04 20.11 10.38
C ASP A 172 -4.65 20.36 9.77
N ILE A 173 -3.80 21.09 10.50
CA ILE A 173 -2.44 21.41 10.06
C ILE A 173 -1.46 20.91 11.11
N MET A 174 -0.56 20.04 10.69
CA MET A 174 0.59 19.61 11.49
C MET A 174 1.83 20.34 10.97
N TRP A 175 2.46 21.11 11.85
CA TRP A 175 3.61 21.94 11.54
C TRP A 175 4.83 21.52 12.36
N ALA A 176 5.91 21.16 11.69
CA ALA A 176 7.20 20.92 12.31
C ALA A 176 8.14 22.08 11.94
N ARG A 177 8.53 22.85 12.95
CA ARG A 177 9.43 23.99 12.85
C ARG A 177 10.88 23.54 12.60
N PRO A 178 11.76 24.43 12.10
CA PRO A 178 13.17 24.13 11.89
C PRO A 178 13.91 23.71 13.18
N ASP A 179 13.47 24.19 14.34
CA ASP A 179 14.00 23.83 15.66
C ASP A 179 13.53 22.45 16.17
N GLY A 180 12.62 21.79 15.44
CA GLY A 180 12.05 20.50 15.78
C GLY A 180 10.78 20.55 16.61
N HIS A 181 10.29 21.75 16.98
CA HIS A 181 9.03 21.92 17.69
C HIS A 181 7.84 21.59 16.78
N ARG A 182 6.89 20.80 17.30
CA ARG A 182 5.72 20.31 16.56
C ARG A 182 4.45 20.95 17.08
N THR A 183 3.78 21.71 16.22
CA THR A 183 2.52 22.36 16.52
C THR A 183 1.38 21.67 15.75
N LEU A 184 0.30 21.33 16.43
CA LEU A 184 -0.98 20.96 15.81
C LEU A 184 -1.90 22.19 15.78
N ILE A 185 -2.48 22.49 14.62
CA ILE A 185 -3.56 23.47 14.48
C ILE A 185 -4.83 22.71 14.10
N ALA A 186 -5.87 22.83 14.91
CA ALA A 186 -7.13 22.13 14.73
C ALA A 186 -8.34 23.06 14.94
N PRO A 187 -9.49 22.79 14.28
CA PRO A 187 -10.65 23.69 14.30
C PRO A 187 -11.51 23.58 15.56
N SER A 188 -11.34 22.51 16.35
CA SER A 188 -12.07 22.32 17.60
C SER A 188 -11.26 21.50 18.59
N LYS A 189 -11.64 21.62 19.87
CA LYS A 189 -10.98 20.89 20.97
C LYS A 189 -11.11 19.37 20.79
N ASP A 190 -12.28 18.89 20.38
CA ASP A 190 -12.54 17.46 20.20
C ASP A 190 -11.64 16.84 19.12
N ILE A 191 -11.42 17.56 18.02
CA ILE A 191 -10.52 17.13 16.95
C ILE A 191 -9.07 17.16 17.44
N ALA A 192 -8.68 18.23 18.15
CA ALA A 192 -7.34 18.36 18.69
C ALA A 192 -6.99 17.23 19.68
N GLU A 193 -7.88 16.92 20.61
CA GLU A 193 -7.71 15.82 21.57
C GLU A 193 -7.59 14.47 20.84
N TYR A 194 -8.47 14.21 19.86
CA TYR A 194 -8.44 12.98 19.08
C TYR A 194 -7.13 12.80 18.31
N VAL A 195 -6.64 13.85 17.66
CA VAL A 195 -5.40 13.82 16.88
C VAL A 195 -4.18 13.74 17.80
N ASP A 196 -4.15 14.49 18.90
CA ASP A 196 -3.04 14.40 19.86
C ASP A 196 -2.92 13.00 20.48
N GLU A 197 -4.02 12.31 20.81
CA GLU A 197 -3.94 10.94 21.34
C GLU A 197 -3.17 9.97 20.42
N MET A 198 -3.25 10.17 19.10
CA MET A 198 -2.64 9.30 18.11
C MET A 198 -1.20 9.69 17.76
N TYR A 199 -0.93 11.00 17.73
CA TYR A 199 0.33 11.60 17.28
C TYR A 199 1.09 12.24 18.46
N SER A 200 2.12 13.04 18.19
CA SER A 200 2.92 13.70 19.22
C SER A 200 3.21 15.13 18.83
N PHE A 201 2.66 16.05 19.61
CA PHE A 201 2.84 17.49 19.47
C PHE A 201 3.39 18.10 20.75
N ASP A 202 4.12 19.19 20.58
CA ASP A 202 4.69 19.99 21.67
C ASP A 202 3.79 21.21 21.98
N GLU A 203 2.96 21.62 21.01
CA GLU A 203 2.00 22.71 21.12
C GLU A 203 0.71 22.37 20.33
N ILE A 204 -0.44 22.79 20.85
CA ILE A 204 -1.75 22.63 20.20
C ILE A 204 -2.44 23.99 20.16
N LEU A 205 -2.89 24.39 18.98
CA LEU A 205 -3.60 25.63 18.72
C LEU A 205 -5.00 25.33 18.18
N ILE A 206 -6.01 25.92 18.80
CA ILE A 206 -7.39 25.81 18.35
C ILE A 206 -7.74 27.07 17.56
N GLN A 207 -7.90 26.94 16.25
CA GLN A 207 -8.17 28.04 15.32
C GLN A 207 -9.08 27.55 14.20
N GLU A 208 -9.97 28.40 13.72
CA GLU A 208 -10.74 28.12 12.50
C GLU A 208 -9.79 27.96 11.30
N ILE A 209 -10.07 26.97 10.46
CA ILE A 209 -9.25 26.65 9.29
C ILE A 209 -10.16 26.67 8.06
N ASP A 210 -10.00 27.70 7.26
CA ASP A 210 -10.70 27.85 6.00
C ASP A 210 -9.95 27.12 4.89
N VAL A 211 -10.69 26.35 4.08
CA VAL A 211 -10.14 25.60 2.95
C VAL A 211 -10.93 25.88 1.69
N GLU A 212 -10.27 26.47 0.71
CA GLU A 212 -10.78 26.63 -0.65
C GLU A 212 -10.04 25.66 -1.57
N GLN A 213 -10.77 24.73 -2.19
CA GLN A 213 -10.19 23.79 -3.14
C GLN A 213 -10.83 23.95 -4.52
N ASN A 214 -10.00 24.24 -5.53
CA ASN A 214 -10.39 24.40 -6.93
C ASN A 214 -9.59 23.42 -7.79
N GLY A 215 -10.14 22.22 -8.02
CA GLY A 215 -9.48 21.19 -8.83
C GLY A 215 -8.18 20.69 -8.18
N ASP A 216 -7.06 21.04 -8.80
CA ASP A 216 -5.70 20.69 -8.39
C ASP A 216 -4.94 21.83 -7.66
N GLU A 217 -5.67 22.87 -7.25
CA GLU A 217 -5.22 23.93 -6.36
C GLU A 217 -6.00 23.90 -5.03
N MET A 218 -5.32 24.19 -3.93
CA MET A 218 -5.90 24.34 -2.60
C MET A 218 -5.26 25.50 -1.86
N LYS A 219 -6.10 26.34 -1.27
CA LYS A 219 -5.72 27.40 -0.35
C LYS A 219 -6.24 27.07 1.04
N VAL A 220 -5.41 27.28 2.03
CA VAL A 220 -5.71 27.03 3.43
C VAL A 220 -5.29 28.24 4.23
N SER A 221 -6.22 28.80 5.01
CA SER A 221 -5.96 29.97 5.84
C SER A 221 -6.43 29.74 7.26
N CYS A 222 -5.60 30.15 8.22
CA CYS A 222 -5.93 30.31 9.63
C CYS A 222 -5.22 31.58 10.14
N GLU A 223 -5.44 31.94 11.41
CA GLU A 223 -4.84 33.15 12.01
C GLU A 223 -3.30 33.15 11.90
N MET A 224 -2.68 31.98 12.03
CA MET A 224 -1.22 31.86 12.02
C MET A 224 -0.62 31.67 10.61
N MET A 225 -1.37 31.13 9.65
CA MET A 225 -0.82 30.66 8.37
C MET A 225 -1.72 30.90 7.18
N GLU A 226 -1.10 31.25 6.06
CA GLU A 226 -1.70 31.21 4.72
C GLU A 226 -0.88 30.26 3.85
N LEU A 227 -1.53 29.23 3.31
CA LEU A 227 -0.92 28.19 2.51
C LEU A 227 -1.60 28.08 1.16
N GLU A 228 -0.80 27.93 0.11
CA GLU A 228 -1.27 27.68 -1.25
C GLU A 228 -0.52 26.46 -1.79
N PHE A 229 -1.25 25.48 -2.31
CA PHE A 229 -0.70 24.28 -2.92
C PHE A 229 -1.30 24.06 -4.29
N VAL A 230 -0.44 23.80 -5.28
CA VAL A 230 -0.83 23.38 -6.63
C VAL A 230 -0.12 22.07 -6.93
N TRP A 231 -0.85 21.06 -7.38
CA TRP A 231 -0.30 19.75 -7.70
C TRP A 231 -0.70 19.30 -9.10
N ASN A 232 -0.04 18.27 -9.63
CA ASN A 232 -0.45 17.67 -10.89
C ASN A 232 -1.60 16.66 -10.69
N ARG A 233 -2.26 16.24 -11.77
CA ARG A 233 -3.33 15.22 -11.73
C ARG A 233 -2.96 13.92 -10.98
N GLY A 234 -1.66 13.62 -10.88
CA GLY A 234 -1.16 12.46 -10.15
C GLY A 234 -1.56 11.12 -10.78
N TRP A 235 -1.17 10.06 -10.10
CA TRP A 235 -1.51 8.69 -10.48
C TRP A 235 -2.59 8.15 -9.55
N LYS A 236 -3.70 7.70 -10.13
CA LYS A 236 -4.82 7.08 -9.40
C LYS A 236 -4.61 5.58 -9.34
N ILE A 237 -4.80 4.99 -8.16
CA ILE A 237 -4.78 3.54 -7.98
C ILE A 237 -6.14 2.98 -8.40
N PRO A 238 -6.23 2.17 -9.47
CA PRO A 238 -7.50 1.88 -10.13
C PRO A 238 -8.35 0.81 -9.42
N PHE A 239 -7.91 0.29 -8.29
CA PHE A 239 -8.58 -0.79 -7.58
C PHE A 239 -8.62 -0.59 -6.06
N LYS A 240 -9.63 -1.19 -5.42
CA LYS A 240 -9.75 -1.22 -3.97
C LYS A 240 -8.74 -2.22 -3.40
N ARG A 241 -8.11 -1.82 -2.31
CA ARG A 241 -7.11 -2.62 -1.61
C ARG A 241 -7.61 -3.00 -0.24
N SER A 242 -7.26 -4.22 0.15
CA SER A 242 -7.53 -4.71 1.49
C SER A 242 -6.60 -4.08 2.53
N LEU A 243 -7.05 -3.98 3.80
CA LEU A 243 -6.20 -3.54 4.92
C LEU A 243 -4.96 -4.42 5.07
N LEU A 244 -5.09 -5.73 4.82
CA LEU A 244 -3.96 -6.65 4.82
C LEU A 244 -2.96 -6.33 3.71
N PHE A 245 -3.44 -6.03 2.50
CA PHE A 245 -2.58 -5.63 1.38
C PHE A 245 -1.89 -4.30 1.66
N ILE A 246 -2.62 -3.33 2.23
CA ILE A 246 -2.07 -2.04 2.66
C ILE A 246 -0.96 -2.24 3.70
N ALA A 247 -1.18 -3.15 4.67
CA ALA A 247 -0.24 -3.43 5.74
C ALA A 247 0.98 -4.28 5.34
N THR A 248 0.98 -4.88 4.14
CA THR A 248 2.04 -5.80 3.69
C THR A 248 2.70 -5.30 2.42
N VAL A 249 2.02 -5.47 1.29
CA VAL A 249 2.50 -5.11 -0.05
C VAL A 249 2.70 -3.61 -0.18
N GLU A 250 1.66 -2.83 0.13
CA GLU A 250 1.75 -1.38 -0.02
C GLU A 250 2.74 -0.78 0.98
N LEU A 251 2.77 -1.29 2.21
CA LEU A 251 3.75 -0.87 3.22
C LEU A 251 5.19 -1.09 2.74
N PHE A 252 5.47 -2.22 2.09
CA PHE A 252 6.78 -2.50 1.51
C PHE A 252 7.17 -1.46 0.46
N PHE A 253 6.29 -1.20 -0.52
CA PHE A 253 6.56 -0.23 -1.58
C PHE A 253 6.56 1.22 -1.10
N ALA A 254 5.71 1.57 -0.12
CA ALA A 254 5.70 2.88 0.51
C ALA A 254 7.03 3.19 1.21
N LYS A 255 7.57 2.21 1.95
CA LYS A 255 8.90 2.32 2.56
C LYS A 255 10.00 2.46 1.50
N LEU A 256 9.95 1.64 0.46
CA LEU A 256 10.97 1.60 -0.58
C LEU A 256 11.03 2.90 -1.40
N PHE A 257 9.87 3.43 -1.83
CA PHE A 257 9.82 4.54 -2.78
C PHE A 257 9.56 5.91 -2.14
N PHE A 258 8.84 5.95 -1.02
CA PHE A 258 8.42 7.21 -0.39
C PHE A 258 9.00 7.41 1.00
N SER A 259 9.68 6.40 1.57
CA SER A 259 10.14 6.39 2.96
C SER A 259 9.00 6.61 3.97
N THR A 260 7.76 6.25 3.58
CA THR A 260 6.57 6.40 4.42
C THR A 260 6.06 5.03 4.88
N ARG A 261 5.10 5.04 5.82
CA ARG A 261 4.40 3.83 6.27
C ARG A 261 2.90 3.97 6.02
N THR A 262 2.30 2.96 5.40
CA THR A 262 0.84 2.90 5.18
C THR A 262 0.10 2.15 6.27
N HIS A 263 0.82 1.55 7.23
CA HIS A 263 0.24 0.87 8.37
C HIS A 263 1.17 0.94 9.59
N GLY A 264 0.57 1.11 10.77
CA GLY A 264 1.29 1.13 12.03
C GLY A 264 0.36 1.17 13.24
N VAL A 265 0.99 1.30 14.41
CA VAL A 265 0.30 1.46 15.69
C VAL A 265 0.58 2.88 16.18
N THR A 266 -0.48 3.58 16.57
CA THR A 266 -0.46 4.95 17.10
C THR A 266 -0.03 4.96 18.58
N ARG A 267 0.19 6.16 19.14
CA ARG A 267 0.61 6.34 20.55
C ARG A 267 -0.38 5.70 21.55
N ASN A 268 -1.68 5.75 21.25
CA ASN A 268 -2.75 5.14 22.06
C ASN A 268 -3.05 3.66 21.70
N ASN A 269 -2.08 2.93 21.11
CA ASN A 269 -2.21 1.51 20.74
C ASN A 269 -3.30 1.17 19.72
N ARG A 270 -3.84 2.17 19.00
CA ARG A 270 -4.77 1.93 17.89
C ARG A 270 -4.00 1.56 16.63
N LYS A 271 -4.64 0.79 15.76
CA LYS A 271 -4.05 0.42 14.47
C LYS A 271 -4.56 1.34 13.39
N GLU A 272 -3.65 1.89 12.60
CA GLU A 272 -3.99 2.84 11.54
C GLU A 272 -3.50 2.33 10.19
N TRP A 273 -4.34 2.48 9.17
CA TRP A 273 -4.05 2.18 7.78
C TRP A 273 -4.32 3.39 6.89
N TYR A 274 -3.34 3.83 6.11
CA TYR A 274 -3.52 4.83 5.05
C TYR A 274 -3.70 4.13 3.71
N ALA A 275 -4.93 4.11 3.20
CA ALA A 275 -5.23 3.63 1.86
C ALA A 275 -5.07 4.79 0.85
N ILE A 276 -3.91 4.88 0.20
CA ILE A 276 -3.60 6.00 -0.71
C ILE A 276 -4.25 5.81 -2.07
N ASP A 277 -5.35 6.49 -2.38
CA ASP A 277 -6.10 6.29 -3.64
C ASP A 277 -5.53 7.06 -4.83
N ARG A 278 -4.83 8.16 -4.58
CA ARG A 278 -4.12 8.93 -5.60
C ARG A 278 -2.86 9.55 -5.00
N VAL A 279 -1.77 9.54 -5.75
CA VAL A 279 -0.54 10.28 -5.42
C VAL A 279 -0.32 11.36 -6.47
N SER A 280 -0.34 12.61 -6.04
CA SER A 280 -0.04 13.79 -6.84
C SER A 280 1.25 14.46 -6.38
N LYS A 281 2.02 14.97 -7.34
CA LYS A 281 3.23 15.74 -7.05
C LYS A 281 2.85 17.22 -6.93
N ILE A 282 3.28 17.88 -5.85
CA ILE A 282 3.15 19.33 -5.72
C ILE A 282 4.11 20.00 -6.71
N ILE A 283 3.57 20.90 -7.53
CA ILE A 283 4.30 21.71 -8.52
C ILE A 283 4.68 23.06 -7.92
N LYS A 284 3.77 23.67 -7.17
CA LYS A 284 3.96 24.96 -6.53
C LYS A 284 3.40 24.89 -5.10
N ALA A 285 4.14 25.43 -4.15
CA ALA A 285 3.64 25.66 -2.80
C ALA A 285 4.15 27.00 -2.29
N ASN A 286 3.27 27.75 -1.65
CA ASN A 286 3.59 28.97 -0.92
C ASN A 286 3.12 28.82 0.52
N ALA A 287 3.90 29.33 1.47
CA ALA A 287 3.50 29.43 2.87
C ALA A 287 3.92 30.78 3.43
N ILE A 288 2.97 31.44 4.09
CA ILE A 288 3.18 32.62 4.93
C ILE A 288 2.85 32.17 6.35
N ILE A 289 3.81 32.28 7.26
CA ILE A 289 3.70 31.85 8.65
C ILE A 289 3.94 33.08 9.52
N SER A 290 2.95 33.45 10.34
CA SER A 290 3.01 34.65 11.20
C SER A 290 3.43 35.91 10.42
N GLY A 291 2.91 36.08 9.21
CA GLY A 291 3.21 37.20 8.31
C GLY A 291 4.55 37.14 7.59
N GLN A 292 5.37 36.10 7.80
CA GLN A 292 6.66 35.91 7.12
C GLN A 292 6.59 34.80 6.08
N SER A 293 7.20 35.00 4.91
CA SER A 293 7.29 33.94 3.90
C SER A 293 8.24 32.83 4.34
N ALA A 294 7.79 31.58 4.26
CA ALA A 294 8.62 30.40 4.49
C ALA A 294 9.64 30.14 3.34
N GLY A 295 9.58 30.97 2.28
CA GLY A 295 10.42 30.84 1.10
C GLY A 295 9.91 29.81 0.10
N GLN A 296 10.78 29.36 -0.79
CA GLN A 296 10.41 28.44 -1.87
C GLN A 296 10.14 27.02 -1.35
N ILE A 297 9.28 26.30 -2.07
CA ILE A 297 9.05 24.87 -1.88
C ILE A 297 10.37 24.09 -1.92
N SER A 298 10.58 23.22 -0.92
CA SER A 298 11.79 22.42 -0.79
C SER A 298 11.45 20.96 -0.41
N PRO A 299 12.30 19.98 -0.79
CA PRO A 299 12.19 18.63 -0.26
C PRO A 299 12.39 18.60 1.26
N MET A 300 11.59 17.81 1.97
CA MET A 300 11.76 17.58 3.40
C MET A 300 13.04 16.75 3.63
N LYS A 301 14.07 17.40 4.15
CA LYS A 301 15.36 16.74 4.49
C LYS A 301 15.31 16.08 5.87
N GLU A 302 14.66 16.75 6.82
CA GLU A 302 14.49 16.27 8.19
C GLU A 302 13.10 15.65 8.38
N PRO A 303 12.97 14.64 9.24
CA PRO A 303 11.68 14.03 9.55
C PRO A 303 10.80 14.99 10.36
N CYS A 304 9.48 14.87 10.18
CA CYS A 304 8.51 15.65 10.95
C CYS A 304 8.27 15.06 12.34
N LYS A 305 8.35 13.73 12.48
CA LYS A 305 8.17 13.01 13.75
C LYS A 305 6.82 13.24 14.44
N PHE A 306 5.73 13.36 13.67
CA PHE A 306 4.38 13.46 14.22
C PHE A 306 3.86 12.12 14.74
N GLY A 307 4.20 11.00 14.10
CA GLY A 307 3.70 9.68 14.49
C GLY A 307 4.47 8.54 13.86
N PHE A 308 3.79 7.40 13.63
CA PHE A 308 4.45 6.20 13.13
C PHE A 308 4.89 6.31 11.66
N SER A 309 4.23 7.18 10.88
CA SER A 309 4.54 7.45 9.48
C SER A 309 5.12 8.85 9.34
N GLU A 310 6.02 9.01 8.37
CA GLU A 310 6.60 10.30 8.01
C GLU A 310 5.94 10.83 6.74
N ALA A 311 5.98 12.15 6.57
CA ALA A 311 5.61 12.77 5.31
C ALA A 311 6.64 12.41 4.21
N PRO A 312 6.22 12.25 2.95
CA PRO A 312 7.14 11.99 1.85
C PRO A 312 8.20 13.09 1.71
N LYS A 313 9.46 12.68 1.48
CA LYS A 313 10.58 13.65 1.28
C LYS A 313 10.32 14.64 0.15
N LYS A 314 9.62 14.20 -0.90
CA LYS A 314 9.21 15.06 -2.01
C LYS A 314 7.81 15.61 -1.71
N PRO A 315 7.58 16.93 -1.84
CA PRO A 315 6.27 17.53 -1.64
C PRO A 315 5.20 16.83 -2.48
N SER A 316 4.12 16.44 -1.83
CA SER A 316 3.10 15.57 -2.40
C SER A 316 1.73 15.83 -1.81
N SER A 317 0.70 15.57 -2.62
CA SER A 317 -0.69 15.61 -2.21
C SER A 317 -1.34 14.27 -2.53
N CYS A 318 -1.91 13.61 -1.53
CA CYS A 318 -2.41 12.25 -1.66
C CYS A 318 -3.89 12.19 -1.28
N GLU A 319 -4.74 11.68 -2.18
CA GLU A 319 -6.09 11.26 -1.80
C GLU A 319 -5.96 9.98 -0.95
N VAL A 320 -6.59 9.97 0.22
CA VAL A 320 -6.42 8.89 1.18
C VAL A 320 -7.72 8.56 1.88
N ARG A 321 -7.85 7.28 2.22
CA ARG A 321 -8.80 6.80 3.22
C ARG A 321 -8.02 6.24 4.39
N THR A 322 -8.15 6.88 5.54
CA THR A 322 -7.54 6.43 6.78
C THR A 322 -8.54 5.55 7.51
N HIS A 323 -8.12 4.35 7.88
CA HIS A 323 -8.89 3.43 8.71
C HIS A 323 -8.19 3.29 10.05
N ILE A 324 -8.93 3.48 11.14
CA ILE A 324 -8.39 3.45 12.50
C ILE A 324 -9.21 2.46 13.31
N LEU A 325 -8.56 1.42 13.83
CA LEU A 325 -9.14 0.42 14.73
C LEU A 325 -8.63 0.65 16.13
#